data_AF-A0A3M6R594-F1
#
_entry.id   AF-A0A3M6R594-F1
#
_cell.length_a   1.000
_cell.length_b   1.000
_cell.length_c   1.000
_cell.angle_alpha   90.00
_cell.angle_beta   90.00
_cell.angle_gamma   90.00
#
_symmetry.space_group_name_H-M   'P 1'
#
loop_
_entity.id
_entity.type
_entity.pdbx_description
1 polymer ?
#
loop_
_entity_poly.entity_id
_entity_poly.type
_entity_poly.pdbx_seq_one_letter_code
_entity_poly.pdbx_strand_id
1 'polypeptide(L)' 'MNFDLPKKPVFTSRRMEQQWNRMQGVKMVRSGWRVGDVAKFFGVSDRAVFGWVATFGQLGQNGL' A
#
# COMPACT_ATOMS: atom_id res chain seq x y z
N MET A 1 1.25 15.65 -11.88
CA MET A 1 0.15 14.73 -11.54
C MET A 1 -0.27 15.02 -10.11
N ASN A 2 -1.46 15.61 -9.89
CA ASN A 2 -2.05 15.69 -8.56
C ASN A 2 -2.64 14.32 -8.23
N PHE A 3 -1.91 13.53 -7.47
CA PHE A 3 -2.49 12.35 -6.85
C PHE A 3 -3.08 12.80 -5.53
N ASP A 4 -4.38 13.13 -5.51
CA ASP A 4 -5.10 13.25 -4.25
C ASP A 4 -5.01 11.90 -3.54
N LEU A 5 -4.14 11.84 -2.53
CA LEU A 5 -3.95 10.65 -1.73
C LEU A 5 -5.29 10.37 -1.04
N PRO A 6 -5.86 9.17 -1.19
CA PRO A 6 -7.13 8.86 -0.56
C PRO A 6 -6.97 9.01 0.96
N LYS A 7 -7.80 9.88 1.54
CA LYS A 7 -7.82 10.10 2.99
C LYS A 7 -8.08 8.77 3.68
N LYS A 8 -7.21 8.40 4.62
CA LYS A 8 -7.31 7.15 5.36
C LYS A 8 -8.64 7.09 6.12
N PRO A 9 -9.52 6.10 5.84
CA PRO A 9 -10.74 5.88 6.60
C PRO A 9 -10.47 5.54 8.07
N VAL A 10 -11.48 5.72 8.92
CA VAL A 10 -11.47 5.13 10.26
C VAL A 10 -11.85 3.65 10.13
N PHE A 11 -10.98 2.75 10.59
CA PHE A 11 -11.21 1.31 10.52
C PHE A 11 -11.72 0.78 11.85
N THR A 12 -12.66 -0.17 11.78
CA THR A 12 -13.17 -0.90 12.94
C THR A 12 -12.22 -1.99 13.43
N SER A 13 -11.21 -2.36 12.63
CA SER A 13 -10.19 -3.33 13.03
C SER A 13 -8.82 -3.02 12.42
N ARG A 14 -7.76 -3.36 13.18
CA ARG A 14 -6.37 -3.26 12.73
C ARG A 14 -6.09 -4.08 11.47
N ARG A 15 -6.78 -5.22 11.29
CA ARG A 15 -6.65 -6.06 10.09
C ARG A 15 -7.14 -5.33 8.84
N MET A 16 -8.30 -4.69 8.90
CA MET A 16 -8.84 -3.91 7.78
C MET A 16 -7.96 -2.72 7.44
N GLU A 17 -7.43 -2.04 8.46
CA GLU A 17 -6.49 -0.94 8.28
C GLU A 17 -5.21 -1.40 7.55
N GLN A 18 -4.64 -2.53 7.98
CA GLN A 18 -3.45 -3.09 7.33
C GLN A 18 -3.75 -3.49 5.88
N GLN A 19 -4.89 -4.11 5.61
CA GLN A 19 -5.28 -4.48 4.26
C GLN A 19 -5.44 -3.24 3.36
N TRP A 20 -6.07 -2.18 3.89
CA TRP A 20 -6.18 -0.92 3.16
C TRP A 20 -4.81 -0.29 2.90
N ASN A 21 -3.92 -0.23 3.90
CA ASN A 21 -2.57 0.30 3.73
C ASN A 21 -1.80 -0.45 2.64
N ARG A 22 -1.87 -1.79 2.63
CA ARG A 22 -1.26 -2.65 1.59
C ARG A 22 -1.79 -2.30 0.20
N MET A 23 -3.11 -2.22 0.06
CA MET A 23 -3.76 -1.88 -1.19
C MET A 23 -3.39 -0.49 -1.69
N GLN A 24 -3.34 0.51 -0.81
CA GLN A 24 -2.94 1.86 -1.19
C GLN A 24 -1.45 1.94 -1.54
N GLY A 25 -0.59 1.27 -0.77
CA GLY A 25 0.83 1.19 -1.08
C GLY A 25 1.10 0.62 -2.47
N VAL A 26 0.41 -0.47 -2.84
CA VAL A 26 0.52 -1.03 -4.20
C VAL A 26 0.02 -0.05 -5.26
N LYS A 27 -1.11 0.62 -5.03
CA LYS A 27 -1.64 1.63 -5.97
C LYS A 27 -0.66 2.78 -6.18
N MET A 28 -0.05 3.28 -5.10
CA MET A 28 0.95 4.35 -5.17
C MET A 28 2.18 3.93 -5.97
N VAL A 29 2.71 2.72 -5.73
CA VAL A 29 3.84 2.20 -6.54
C VAL A 29 3.44 2.09 -8.02
N ARG A 30 2.25 1.54 -8.32
CA ARG A 30 1.74 1.42 -9.70
C ARG A 30 1.47 2.78 -10.37
N SER A 31 1.24 3.83 -9.59
CA SER A 31 1.09 5.20 -10.12
C SER A 31 2.43 5.94 -10.28
N GLY A 32 3.56 5.26 -10.03
CA GLY A 32 4.91 5.78 -10.27
C GLY A 32 5.64 6.28 -9.03
N TRP A 33 5.08 6.12 -7.82
CA TRP A 33 5.80 6.46 -6.59
C TRP A 33 6.97 5.50 -6.35
N ARG A 34 8.07 6.03 -5.83
CA ARG A 34 9.21 5.20 -5.41
C ARG A 34 8.84 4.41 -4.16
N VAL A 35 9.32 3.17 -4.08
CA VAL A 35 9.07 2.26 -2.96
C VAL A 35 9.46 2.89 -1.61
N GLY A 36 10.60 3.57 -1.54
CA GLY A 36 11.05 4.24 -0.32
C GLY A 36 10.15 5.38 0.14
N ASP A 37 9.50 6.10 -0.79
CA ASP A 37 8.56 7.17 -0.45
C ASP A 37 7.24 6.60 0.08
N VAL A 38 6.78 5.49 -0.50
CA VAL A 38 5.63 4.73 -0.01
C VAL A 38 5.90 4.14 1.38
N ALA A 39 7.10 3.60 1.60
CA ALA A 39 7.51 3.04 2.89
C ALA A 39 7.48 4.08 4.00
N LYS A 40 8.05 5.27 3.74
CA LYS A 40 7.99 6.43 4.64
C LYS A 40 6.56 6.87 4.93
N PHE A 41 5.72 6.94 3.90
CA PHE A 41 4.31 7.36 4.03
C PHE A 41 3.52 6.45 4.97
N PHE A 42 3.74 5.13 4.90
CA PHE A 42 3.05 4.15 5.77
C PHE A 42 3.81 3.80 7.06
N GLY A 43 5.02 4.34 7.28
CA GLY A 43 5.85 4.00 8.44
C GLY A 43 6.29 2.53 8.47
N VAL A 44 6.57 1.95 7.30
CA VAL A 44 7.02 0.56 7.14
C VAL A 44 8.39 0.48 6.46
N SER A 45 8.96 -0.72 6.35
CA SER A 45 10.20 -0.94 5.60
C SER A 45 9.95 -1.08 4.11
N ASP A 46 10.95 -0.71 3.29
CA ASP A 46 10.94 -0.93 1.83
C ASP A 46 10.64 -2.39 1.48
N ARG A 47 11.19 -3.33 2.26
CA ARG A 47 10.95 -4.77 2.10
C ARG A 47 9.47 -5.13 2.25
N ALA A 48 8.74 -4.49 3.17
CA ALA A 48 7.31 -4.73 3.34
C ALA A 48 6.55 -4.28 2.08
N VAL A 49 6.87 -3.12 1.54
CA VAL A 49 6.25 -2.59 0.32
C VAL A 49 6.56 -3.47 -0.90
N PHE A 50 7.81 -3.92 -1.07
CA PHE A 50 8.16 -4.90 -2.09
C PHE A 50 7.36 -6.20 -1.94
N GLY A 51 7.18 -6.68 -0.71
CA GLY A 51 6.33 -7.83 -0.41
C GLY A 51 4.89 -7.61 -0.86
N TRP A 52 4.29 -6.45 -0.57
CA TRP A 52 2.93 -6.13 -1.01
C TRP A 52 2.81 -6.12 -2.54
N VAL A 53 3.76 -5.48 -3.24
CA VAL A 53 3.75 -5.42 -4.71
C VAL A 53 3.91 -6.81 -5.33
N ALA A 54 4.82 -7.63 -4.80
CA ALA A 54 5.04 -8.99 -5.26
C ALA A 54 3.80 -9.88 -5.05
N THR A 55 3.22 -9.87 -3.84
CA THR A 55 2.00 -10.62 -3.52
C THR A 55 0.84 -10.18 -4.41
N PHE A 56 0.67 -8.88 -4.65
CA PHE A 56 -0.36 -8.38 -5.56
C PHE A 56 -0.14 -8.84 -7.01
N GLY A 57 1.11 -8.84 -7.48
CA GLY A 57 1.44 -9.33 -8.81
C GLY A 57 1.12 -10.82 -9.00
N GLN A 58 1.25 -11.63 -7.95
CA GLN A 58 1.01 -13.08 -7.99
C GLN A 58 -0.46 -13.46 -7.78
N LEU A 59 -1.14 -12.81 -6.84
CA LEU A 59 -2.45 -13.23 -6.32
C LEU A 59 -3.54 -12.17 -6.51
N GLY A 60 -3.22 -11.03 -7.10
CA GLY A 60 -4.12 -9.90 -7.22
C GLY A 60 -4.53 -9.33 -5.87
N GLN A 61 -5.71 -8.70 -5.84
CA GLN A 61 -6.25 -8.06 -4.64
C GLN A 61 -6.60 -9.06 -3.53
N ASN A 62 -6.90 -10.32 -3.88
CA ASN A 62 -7.31 -11.35 -2.93
C ASN A 62 -6.14 -11.93 -2.12
N GLY A 63 -4.89 -11.68 -2.53
CA GLY A 63 -3.71 -12.14 -1.82
C GLY A 63 -3.15 -11.18 -0.76
N LEU A 64 -3.65 -9.94 -0.69
CA LEU A 64 -3.13 -8.87 0.18
C LEU A 64 -3.79 -8.77 1.55
#